data_AF-A0A8H6CS26-F1
#
_entry.id   AF-A0A8H6CS26-F1
#
_cell.length_a   1.000
_cell.length_b   1.000
_cell.length_c   1.000
_cell.angle_alpha   90.00
_cell.angle_beta   90.00
_cell.angle_gamma   90.00
#
_symmetry.space_group_name_H-M   'P 1'
#
loop_
_entity.id
_entity.type
_entity.pdbx_description
1 polymer ?
#
loop_
_entity_poly.entity_id
_entity_poly.type
_entity_poly.pdbx_seq_one_letter_code
_entity_poly.pdbx_strand_id
1 'polypeptide(L)'
;MNSHKKASLKALETLRINSSSSILITSRSYPDDIKKTLGSAPQIIIGADDDNLQIYISREIDGSDNVDVIDREFRKEIIAIVSQAAQKMFLLAVLQIQAILAEPTFGEMEETLSTIPWGLNGAFEETLQRIHKLPDGRRRLGLSTLMWVSHVSKPLTVTELTDALSIKLGQMFLNTKYWLSQKMIVDCCLGLITVDEEGSVIRQVYSTVQEQFCKQLDQTFALGEQTNAELSITHLLTESFAQGCCPDEISIIAVISHHPSIKYADQL
;
A
#
# COMPACT_ATOMS: atom_id res chain seq x y z
N MET A 1 -10.15 18.26 -15.07
CA MET A 1 -9.73 18.91 -13.82
C MET A 1 -10.98 19.21 -13.01
N ASN A 2 -11.11 18.62 -11.81
CA ASN A 2 -12.30 18.76 -10.96
C ASN A 2 -12.52 20.23 -10.54
N SER A 3 -13.77 20.70 -10.49
CA SER A 3 -14.15 22.10 -10.21
C SER A 3 -13.59 22.57 -8.85
N HIS A 4 -13.60 21.68 -7.86
CA HIS A 4 -13.05 21.92 -6.52
C HIS A 4 -11.53 22.16 -6.53
N LYS A 5 -10.77 21.39 -7.33
CA LYS A 5 -9.30 21.53 -7.40
C LYS A 5 -8.89 22.89 -7.97
N LYS A 6 -9.61 23.38 -8.98
CA LYS A 6 -9.36 24.70 -9.60
C LYS A 6 -9.65 25.85 -8.62
N ALA A 7 -10.70 25.72 -7.81
CA ALA A 7 -11.04 26.71 -6.80
C ALA A 7 -9.95 26.78 -5.70
N SER A 8 -9.48 25.64 -5.20
CA SER A 8 -8.42 25.58 -4.19
C SER A 8 -7.09 26.16 -4.70
N LEU A 9 -6.69 25.84 -5.93
CA LEU A 9 -5.48 26.39 -6.54
C LEU A 9 -5.53 27.91 -6.68
N LYS A 10 -6.68 28.48 -7.06
CA LYS A 10 -6.88 29.93 -7.16
C LYS A 10 -6.86 30.62 -5.79
N ALA A 11 -7.39 29.96 -4.76
CA ALA A 11 -7.31 30.47 -3.39
C ALA A 11 -5.86 30.51 -2.88
N LEU A 12 -5.06 29.48 -3.17
CA LEU A 12 -3.63 29.43 -2.82
C LEU A 12 -2.83 30.55 -3.52
N GLU A 13 -3.10 30.83 -4.79
CA GLU A 13 -2.49 31.97 -5.48
C GLU A 13 -2.90 33.31 -4.84
N THR A 14 -4.17 33.46 -4.48
CA THR A 14 -4.67 34.69 -3.84
C THR A 14 -4.00 34.92 -2.49
N LEU A 15 -3.81 33.86 -1.70
CA LEU A 15 -3.12 33.93 -0.41
C LEU A 15 -1.62 34.25 -0.57
N ARG A 16 -0.96 33.68 -1.58
CA ARG A 16 0.45 33.99 -1.89
C ARG A 16 0.67 35.49 -2.19
N ILE A 17 -0.30 36.14 -2.84
CA ILE A 17 -0.18 37.55 -3.25
C ILE A 17 -0.59 38.51 -2.11
N ASN A 18 -1.61 38.15 -1.33
CA ASN A 18 -2.29 39.10 -0.42
C ASN A 18 -2.00 38.87 1.08
N SER A 19 -1.05 37.99 1.43
CA SER A 19 -0.72 37.73 2.84
C SER A 19 0.78 37.68 3.09
N SER A 20 1.19 38.04 4.32
CA SER A 20 2.57 37.90 4.81
C SER A 20 2.87 36.48 5.32
N SER A 21 2.08 35.49 4.91
CA SER A 21 2.17 34.10 5.39
C SER A 21 3.03 33.25 4.45
N SER A 22 3.92 32.43 5.02
CA SER A 22 4.66 31.41 4.28
C SER A 22 3.82 30.15 4.14
N ILE A 23 3.61 29.68 2.90
CA ILE A 23 2.80 28.49 2.61
C ILE A 23 3.73 27.40 2.04
N LEU A 24 3.77 26.24 2.70
CA LEU A 24 4.39 25.03 2.18
C LEU A 24 3.31 24.16 1.52
N ILE A 25 3.50 23.81 0.25
CA ILE A 25 2.59 22.94 -0.51
C ILE A 25 3.37 21.69 -0.89
N THR A 26 2.84 20.52 -0.52
CA THR A 26 3.35 19.24 -0.98
C THR A 26 2.48 18.75 -2.14
N SER A 27 3.12 18.35 -3.24
CA SER A 27 2.42 17.90 -4.44
C SER A 27 3.22 16.85 -5.18
N ARG A 28 2.52 15.93 -5.85
CA ARG A 28 3.15 15.00 -6.79
C ARG A 28 3.56 15.73 -8.08
N SER A 29 4.56 15.22 -8.77
CA SER A 29 5.04 15.78 -10.05
C SER A 29 4.09 15.59 -11.23
N TYR A 30 3.07 14.72 -11.08
CA TYR A 30 2.30 14.19 -12.21
C TYR A 30 1.05 14.97 -12.65
N PRO A 31 0.30 15.70 -11.81
CA PRO A 31 -0.78 16.49 -12.36
C PRO A 31 -0.22 17.82 -12.89
N ASP A 32 -0.16 17.95 -14.22
CA ASP A 32 0.34 19.12 -14.97
C ASP A 32 -0.26 20.45 -14.51
N ASP A 33 -1.46 20.41 -13.94
CA ASP A 33 -2.16 21.58 -13.42
C ASP A 33 -1.43 22.24 -12.25
N ILE A 34 -0.75 21.48 -11.40
CA ILE A 34 0.10 22.02 -10.33
C ILE A 34 1.33 22.69 -10.91
N LYS A 35 1.99 22.06 -11.89
CA LYS A 35 3.15 22.64 -12.56
C LYS A 35 2.78 23.93 -13.30
N LYS A 36 1.59 23.99 -13.92
CA LYS A 36 1.08 25.19 -14.60
C LYS A 36 0.75 26.32 -13.62
N THR A 37 0.17 26.01 -12.47
CA THR A 37 -0.30 27.03 -11.51
C THR A 37 0.83 27.50 -10.58
N LEU A 38 1.58 26.55 -10.02
CA LEU A 38 2.60 26.80 -9.00
C LEU A 38 4.04 26.70 -9.53
N GLY A 39 4.22 26.58 -10.85
CA GLY A 39 5.54 26.48 -11.50
C GLY A 39 6.45 27.68 -11.26
N SER A 40 5.89 28.84 -10.91
CA SER A 40 6.64 30.06 -10.60
C SER A 40 7.08 30.17 -9.13
N ALA A 41 6.63 29.27 -8.26
CA ALA A 41 7.04 29.25 -6.85
C ALA A 41 8.35 28.46 -6.69
N PRO A 42 9.15 28.71 -5.64
CA PRO A 42 10.29 27.86 -5.29
C PRO A 42 9.83 26.42 -5.09
N GLN A 43 10.56 25.46 -5.68
CA GLN A 43 10.23 24.04 -5.63
C GLN A 43 11.37 23.24 -5.02
N ILE A 44 11.02 22.29 -4.16
CA ILE A 44 11.93 21.29 -3.62
C ILE A 44 11.42 19.93 -4.10
N ILE A 45 12.21 19.25 -4.91
CA ILE A 45 11.90 17.89 -5.36
C ILE A 45 12.32 16.94 -4.24
N ILE A 46 11.34 16.30 -3.61
CA ILE A 46 11.58 15.27 -2.61
C ILE A 46 11.67 13.93 -3.34
N GLY A 47 12.85 13.33 -3.31
CA GLY A 47 13.12 11.99 -3.84
C GLY A 47 13.94 11.20 -2.83
N ALA A 48 13.98 9.88 -3.01
CA ALA A 48 14.90 9.05 -2.25
C ALA A 48 16.33 9.51 -2.56
N ASP A 49 17.10 9.69 -1.48
CA ASP A 49 18.52 9.97 -1.55
C ASP A 49 19.29 8.68 -1.84
N ASP A 50 20.30 8.77 -2.71
CA ASP A 50 21.01 7.59 -3.19
C ASP A 50 21.76 6.88 -2.05
N ASP A 51 22.32 7.62 -1.09
CA ASP A 51 23.00 7.02 0.07
C ASP A 51 22.00 6.28 0.95
N ASN A 52 20.81 6.86 1.18
CA ASN A 52 19.74 6.19 1.91
C ASN A 52 19.24 4.92 1.20
N LEU A 53 19.14 4.93 -0.13
CA LEU A 53 18.80 3.72 -0.90
C LEU A 53 19.87 2.64 -0.72
N GLN A 54 21.15 2.99 -0.84
CA GLN A 54 22.25 2.04 -0.66
C GLN A 54 22.26 1.45 0.75
N ILE A 55 22.04 2.28 1.78
CA ILE A 55 21.93 1.83 3.17
C ILE A 55 20.75 0.86 3.34
N TYR A 56 19.60 1.20 2.75
CA TYR A 56 18.43 0.33 2.80
C TYR A 56 18.70 -1.02 2.13
N ILE A 57 19.16 -1.03 0.88
CA ILE A 57 19.44 -2.26 0.12
C ILE A 57 20.46 -3.13 0.86
N SER A 58 21.52 -2.50 1.39
CA SER A 58 22.52 -3.18 2.22
C SER A 58 21.89 -3.89 3.42
N ARG A 59 20.99 -3.21 4.15
CA ARG A 59 20.30 -3.78 5.31
C ARG A 59 19.39 -4.94 4.94
N GLU A 60 18.69 -4.87 3.81
CA GLU A 60 17.85 -5.97 3.32
C GLU A 60 18.68 -7.20 2.96
N ILE A 61 19.84 -7.01 2.32
CA ILE A 61 20.79 -8.11 2.04
C ILE A 61 21.28 -8.75 3.35
N ASP A 62 21.70 -7.93 4.32
CA ASP A 62 22.20 -8.39 5.62
C ASP A 62 21.15 -9.14 6.45
N GLY A 63 19.88 -8.77 6.30
CA GLY A 63 18.75 -9.40 6.98
C GLY A 63 18.19 -10.63 6.25
N SER A 64 18.71 -10.96 5.07
CA SER A 64 18.20 -12.07 4.24
C SER A 64 18.84 -13.40 4.61
N ASP A 65 18.11 -14.49 4.36
CA ASP A 65 18.65 -15.86 4.47
C ASP A 65 19.73 -16.15 3.40
N ASN A 66 19.95 -15.23 2.46
CA ASN A 66 20.89 -15.35 1.33
C ASN A 66 22.23 -14.66 1.58
N VAL A 67 22.46 -14.09 2.77
CA VAL A 67 23.67 -13.31 3.08
C VAL A 67 24.96 -14.08 2.85
N ASP A 68 24.95 -15.41 3.05
CA ASP A 68 26.12 -16.28 2.87
C ASP A 68 26.42 -16.57 1.39
N VAL A 69 25.43 -16.42 0.50
CA VAL A 69 25.53 -16.70 -0.94
C VAL A 69 25.88 -15.45 -1.72
N ILE A 70 25.49 -14.27 -1.22
CA ILE A 70 25.75 -12.98 -1.84
C ILE A 70 27.17 -12.51 -1.47
N ASP A 71 28.12 -12.74 -2.37
CA ASP A 71 29.50 -12.28 -2.18
C ASP A 71 29.63 -10.75 -2.28
N ARG A 72 30.85 -10.25 -2.03
CA ARG A 72 31.11 -8.81 -1.95
C ARG A 72 30.93 -8.12 -3.31
N GLU A 73 31.25 -8.81 -4.39
CA GLU A 73 31.19 -8.32 -5.75
C GLU A 73 29.72 -8.20 -6.19
N PHE A 74 28.95 -9.28 -6.03
CA PHE A 74 27.53 -9.31 -6.36
C PHE A 74 26.72 -8.34 -5.50
N ARG A 75 27.06 -8.20 -4.21
CA ARG A 75 26.47 -7.17 -3.34
C ARG A 75 26.61 -5.76 -3.92
N LYS A 76 27.80 -5.40 -4.40
CA LYS A 76 28.03 -4.07 -5.00
C LYS A 76 27.21 -3.90 -6.27
N GLU A 77 27.09 -4.96 -7.06
CA GLU A 77 26.29 -4.96 -8.28
C GLU A 77 24.80 -4.76 -7.98
N ILE A 78 24.23 -5.52 -7.04
CA ILE A 78 22.85 -5.35 -6.57
C ILE A 78 22.62 -3.90 -6.13
N ILE A 79 23.47 -3.37 -5.24
CA ILE A 79 23.33 -2.01 -4.72
C ILE A 79 23.35 -1.00 -5.87
N ALA A 80 24.29 -1.10 -6.81
CA ALA A 80 24.41 -0.16 -7.92
C ALA A 80 23.20 -0.21 -8.85
N ILE A 81 22.81 -1.41 -9.30
CA ILE A 81 21.73 -1.61 -10.27
C ILE A 81 20.38 -1.25 -9.66
N VAL A 82 20.07 -1.71 -8.44
CA VAL A 82 18.79 -1.40 -7.78
C VAL A 82 18.68 0.08 -7.47
N SER A 83 19.73 0.73 -6.94
CA SER A 83 19.71 2.18 -6.70
C SER A 83 19.46 2.98 -7.99
N GLN A 84 20.08 2.57 -9.11
CA GLN A 84 19.87 3.20 -10.41
C GLN A 84 18.44 2.97 -10.94
N ALA A 85 17.97 1.72 -10.89
CA ALA A 85 16.66 1.34 -11.41
C ALA A 85 15.53 1.95 -10.59
N ALA A 86 15.75 2.23 -9.31
CA ALA A 86 14.78 2.86 -8.41
C ALA A 86 14.40 4.30 -8.81
N GLN A 87 15.24 5.01 -9.59
CA GLN A 87 14.95 6.38 -10.08
C GLN A 87 14.45 7.34 -8.97
N LYS A 88 15.09 7.32 -7.81
CA LYS A 88 14.72 8.09 -6.60
C LYS A 88 13.34 7.74 -6.01
N MET A 89 12.77 6.58 -6.36
CA MET A 89 11.55 6.03 -5.78
C MET A 89 11.91 4.90 -4.82
N PHE A 90 11.75 5.14 -3.52
CA PHE A 90 12.08 4.16 -2.49
C PHE A 90 11.29 2.85 -2.64
N LEU A 91 10.00 2.93 -2.97
CA LEU A 91 9.17 1.75 -3.22
C LEU A 91 9.77 0.84 -4.31
N LEU A 92 10.30 1.43 -5.38
CA LEU A 92 10.83 0.64 -6.48
C LEU A 92 12.04 -0.18 -6.02
N ALA A 93 12.92 0.41 -5.20
CA ALA A 93 14.01 -0.32 -4.55
C ALA A 93 13.51 -1.44 -3.64
N VAL A 94 12.43 -1.21 -2.86
CA VAL A 94 11.80 -2.24 -1.99
C VAL A 94 11.33 -3.43 -2.82
N LEU A 95 10.57 -3.20 -3.90
CA LEU A 95 10.04 -4.29 -4.72
C LEU A 95 11.15 -5.07 -5.42
N GLN A 96 12.12 -4.35 -5.97
CA GLN A 96 13.26 -4.91 -6.71
C GLN A 96 14.18 -5.74 -5.82
N ILE A 97 14.58 -5.23 -4.65
CA ILE A 97 15.45 -5.99 -3.75
C ILE A 97 14.74 -7.23 -3.21
N GLN A 98 13.45 -7.12 -2.89
CA GLN A 98 12.66 -8.28 -2.47
C GLN A 98 12.48 -9.31 -3.58
N ALA A 99 12.46 -8.91 -4.86
CA ALA A 99 12.43 -9.84 -5.98
C ALA A 99 13.71 -10.66 -6.06
N ILE A 100 14.86 -9.98 -6.05
CA ILE A 100 16.17 -10.62 -6.09
C ILE A 100 16.35 -11.57 -4.90
N LEU A 101 16.06 -11.10 -3.68
CA LEU A 101 16.26 -11.90 -2.46
C LEU A 101 15.25 -13.04 -2.29
N ALA A 102 14.20 -13.10 -3.11
CA ALA A 102 13.25 -14.22 -3.07
C ALA A 102 13.70 -15.41 -3.93
N GLU A 103 14.69 -15.22 -4.80
CA GLU A 103 15.19 -16.29 -5.66
C GLU A 103 16.00 -17.31 -4.85
N PRO A 104 15.81 -18.63 -5.06
CA PRO A 104 16.41 -19.66 -4.22
C PRO A 104 17.86 -19.96 -4.60
N THR A 105 18.31 -19.58 -5.79
CA THR A 105 19.67 -19.82 -6.25
C THR A 105 20.37 -18.54 -6.69
N PHE A 106 21.70 -18.51 -6.58
CA PHE A 106 22.53 -17.39 -7.04
C PHE A 106 22.29 -17.06 -8.52
N GLY A 107 22.19 -18.08 -9.38
CA GLY A 107 21.94 -17.87 -10.81
C GLY A 107 20.60 -17.20 -11.10
N GLU A 108 19.53 -17.60 -10.39
CA GLU A 108 18.23 -16.94 -10.51
C GLU A 108 18.27 -15.49 -9.96
N MET A 109 19.06 -15.21 -8.91
CA MET A 109 19.29 -13.84 -8.45
C MET A 109 19.97 -12.98 -9.52
N GLU A 110 20.99 -13.50 -10.20
CA GLU A 110 21.66 -12.82 -11.32
C GLU A 110 20.69 -12.57 -12.48
N GLU A 111 19.89 -13.57 -12.85
CA GLU A 111 18.87 -13.44 -13.89
C GLU A 111 17.83 -12.37 -13.55
N THR A 112 17.31 -12.38 -12.33
CA THR A 112 16.36 -11.38 -11.83
C THR A 112 16.99 -9.99 -11.78
N LEU A 113 18.25 -9.87 -11.35
CA LEU A 113 18.98 -8.60 -11.38
C LEU A 113 19.16 -8.06 -12.81
N SER A 114 19.43 -8.95 -13.77
CA SER A 114 19.63 -8.59 -15.18
C SER A 114 18.34 -8.17 -15.90
N THR A 115 17.19 -8.69 -15.44
CA THR A 115 15.86 -8.43 -16.01
C THR A 115 15.01 -7.49 -15.15
N ILE A 116 15.64 -6.82 -14.19
CA ILE A 116 14.98 -5.96 -13.22
C ILE A 116 14.11 -4.90 -13.92
N PRO A 117 12.83 -4.74 -13.53
CA PRO A 117 11.95 -3.83 -14.22
C PRO A 117 12.33 -2.38 -13.97
N TRP A 118 12.44 -1.61 -15.05
CA TRP A 118 12.67 -0.17 -14.99
C TRP A 118 11.34 0.54 -14.83
N GLY A 119 11.15 1.15 -13.66
CA GLY A 119 9.94 1.89 -13.34
C GLY A 119 8.87 1.05 -12.64
N LEU A 120 7.90 1.78 -12.10
CA LEU A 120 6.94 1.24 -11.14
C LEU A 120 5.99 0.18 -11.72
N ASN A 121 5.57 0.32 -12.98
CA ASN A 121 4.58 -0.58 -13.57
C ASN A 121 5.09 -2.01 -13.69
N GLY A 122 6.32 -2.17 -14.20
CA GLY A 122 6.93 -3.49 -14.36
C GLY A 122 7.18 -4.15 -13.00
N ALA A 123 7.74 -3.40 -12.05
CA ALA A 123 7.98 -3.90 -10.69
C ALA A 123 6.69 -4.29 -9.99
N PHE A 124 5.62 -3.54 -10.22
CA PHE A 124 4.31 -3.86 -9.69
C PHE A 124 3.72 -5.14 -10.29
N GLU A 125 3.71 -5.25 -11.62
CA GLU A 125 3.19 -6.43 -12.32
C GLU A 125 3.95 -7.70 -11.92
N GLU A 126 5.27 -7.63 -11.86
CA GLU A 126 6.12 -8.72 -11.39
C GLU A 126 5.77 -9.11 -9.94
N THR A 127 5.59 -8.12 -9.06
CA THR A 127 5.23 -8.37 -7.65
C THR A 127 3.86 -9.04 -7.55
N LEU A 128 2.86 -8.61 -8.34
CA LEU A 128 1.56 -9.29 -8.38
C LEU A 128 1.69 -10.74 -8.87
N GLN A 129 2.49 -11.00 -9.90
CA GLN A 129 2.75 -12.36 -10.39
C GLN A 129 3.38 -13.22 -9.29
N ARG A 130 4.30 -12.65 -8.49
CA ARG A 130 4.90 -13.34 -7.33
C ARG A 130 3.85 -13.63 -6.25
N ILE A 131 2.94 -12.70 -5.96
CA ILE A 131 1.80 -12.95 -5.04
C ILE A 131 0.92 -14.09 -5.56
N HIS A 132 0.66 -14.15 -6.87
CA HIS A 132 -0.12 -15.25 -7.48
C HIS A 132 0.55 -16.63 -7.38
N LYS A 133 1.88 -16.67 -7.24
CA LYS A 133 2.66 -17.90 -7.05
C LYS A 133 2.77 -18.32 -5.58
N LEU A 134 2.33 -17.50 -4.62
CA LEU A 134 2.33 -17.86 -3.20
C LEU A 134 1.40 -19.06 -2.92
N PRO A 135 1.64 -19.82 -1.84
CA PRO A 135 0.73 -20.86 -1.39
C PRO A 135 -0.69 -20.29 -1.17
N ASP A 136 -1.72 -21.10 -1.45
CA ASP A 136 -3.12 -20.66 -1.52
C ASP A 136 -3.60 -19.76 -0.36
N GLY A 137 -3.19 -20.08 0.87
CA GLY A 137 -3.54 -19.27 2.05
C GLY A 137 -2.92 -17.87 1.99
N ARG A 138 -1.63 -17.78 1.67
CA ARG A 138 -0.88 -16.51 1.60
C ARG A 138 -1.27 -15.69 0.38
N ARG A 139 -1.46 -16.34 -0.76
CA ARG A 139 -1.95 -15.71 -1.99
C ARG A 139 -3.30 -15.03 -1.76
N ARG A 140 -4.27 -15.77 -1.21
CA ARG A 140 -5.60 -15.20 -0.89
C ARG A 140 -5.47 -14.03 0.07
N LEU A 141 -4.65 -14.16 1.11
CA LEU A 141 -4.44 -13.08 2.08
C LEU A 141 -3.85 -11.82 1.42
N GLY A 142 -2.77 -11.96 0.65
CA GLY A 142 -2.13 -10.83 -0.04
C GLY A 142 -3.09 -10.14 -0.99
N LEU A 143 -3.79 -10.91 -1.82
CA LEU A 143 -4.78 -10.38 -2.77
C LEU A 143 -5.97 -9.70 -2.08
N SER A 144 -6.55 -10.32 -1.05
CA SER A 144 -7.63 -9.70 -0.27
C SER A 144 -7.17 -8.42 0.42
N THR A 145 -5.95 -8.41 0.95
CA THR A 145 -5.37 -7.21 1.56
C THR A 145 -5.25 -6.07 0.54
N LEU A 146 -4.67 -6.34 -0.63
CA LEU A 146 -4.53 -5.34 -1.69
C LEU A 146 -5.89 -4.83 -2.20
N MET A 147 -6.89 -5.71 -2.25
CA MET A 147 -8.26 -5.35 -2.61
C MET A 147 -8.87 -4.38 -1.58
N TRP A 148 -8.87 -4.74 -0.30
CA TRP A 148 -9.36 -3.86 0.77
C TRP A 148 -8.67 -2.51 0.77
N VAL A 149 -7.35 -2.57 0.68
CA VAL A 149 -6.52 -1.39 0.73
C VAL A 149 -6.79 -0.49 -0.49
N SER A 150 -6.99 -1.04 -1.70
CA SER A 150 -7.23 -0.22 -2.91
C SER A 150 -8.60 0.46 -2.99
N HIS A 151 -9.65 -0.15 -2.44
CA HIS A 151 -11.03 0.32 -2.58
C HIS A 151 -11.47 1.32 -1.50
N VAL A 152 -10.79 1.33 -0.36
CA VAL A 152 -11.17 2.22 0.75
C VAL A 152 -10.66 3.65 0.52
N SER A 153 -11.54 4.63 0.72
CA SER A 153 -11.25 6.05 0.45
C SER A 153 -10.45 6.73 1.57
N LYS A 154 -10.37 6.10 2.74
CA LYS A 154 -9.65 6.58 3.93
C LYS A 154 -8.54 5.60 4.33
N PRO A 155 -7.45 6.04 4.98
CA PRO A 155 -6.42 5.14 5.46
C PRO A 155 -6.98 4.13 6.47
N LEU A 156 -6.73 2.84 6.25
CA LEU A 156 -7.09 1.76 7.16
C LEU A 156 -6.06 1.63 8.27
N THR A 157 -6.51 1.35 9.49
CA THR A 157 -5.59 0.89 10.54
C THR A 157 -5.31 -0.61 10.43
N VAL A 158 -4.22 -1.08 11.05
CA VAL A 158 -3.90 -2.52 11.09
C VAL A 158 -5.02 -3.32 11.75
N THR A 159 -5.61 -2.78 12.82
CA THR A 159 -6.72 -3.41 13.53
C THR A 159 -7.99 -3.47 12.68
N GLU A 160 -8.32 -2.38 11.97
CA GLU A 160 -9.46 -2.34 11.04
C GLU A 160 -9.29 -3.34 9.89
N LEU A 161 -8.09 -3.43 9.30
CA LEU A 161 -7.84 -4.41 8.25
C LEU A 161 -7.84 -5.84 8.79
N THR A 162 -7.27 -6.08 9.98
CA THR A 162 -7.28 -7.41 10.60
C THR A 162 -8.70 -7.89 10.86
N ASP A 163 -9.57 -6.99 11.35
CA ASP A 163 -10.99 -7.27 11.52
C ASP A 163 -11.66 -7.62 10.17
N ALA A 164 -11.46 -6.78 9.15
CA ALA A 164 -11.99 -6.99 7.82
C ALA A 164 -11.57 -8.33 7.18
N LEU A 165 -10.29 -8.69 7.30
CA LEU A 165 -9.73 -9.93 6.74
C LEU A 165 -10.10 -11.19 7.54
N SER A 166 -10.59 -11.02 8.77
CA SER A 166 -11.00 -12.14 9.64
C SER A 166 -12.43 -12.62 9.37
N ILE A 167 -13.22 -11.84 8.63
CA ILE A 167 -14.61 -12.16 8.28
C ILE A 167 -14.62 -13.31 7.27
N LYS A 168 -15.43 -14.35 7.54
CA LYS A 168 -15.73 -15.40 6.56
C LYS A 168 -17.20 -15.43 6.24
N LEU A 169 -17.51 -15.63 4.96
CA LEU A 169 -18.89 -15.81 4.49
C LEU A 169 -19.60 -16.91 5.30
N GLY A 170 -20.79 -16.59 5.79
CA GLY A 170 -21.63 -17.49 6.59
C GLY A 170 -21.25 -17.63 8.07
N GLN A 171 -20.29 -16.85 8.58
CA GLN A 171 -20.03 -16.77 10.02
C GLN A 171 -20.97 -15.78 10.71
N MET A 172 -21.58 -16.22 11.82
CA MET A 172 -22.46 -15.38 12.64
C MET A 172 -21.74 -14.66 13.79
N PHE A 173 -20.46 -14.98 14.04
CA PHE A 173 -19.64 -14.41 15.10
C PHE A 173 -18.21 -14.16 14.63
N LEU A 174 -17.61 -13.06 15.07
CA LEU A 174 -16.17 -12.85 14.93
C LEU A 174 -15.42 -13.88 15.76
N ASN A 175 -14.46 -14.55 15.13
CA ASN A 175 -13.64 -15.55 15.79
C ASN A 175 -12.18 -15.09 15.77
N THR A 176 -11.66 -14.71 16.93
CA THR A 176 -10.30 -14.22 17.12
C THR A 176 -9.21 -15.23 16.71
N LYS A 177 -9.56 -16.51 16.55
CA LYS A 177 -8.67 -17.53 15.98
C LYS A 177 -8.29 -17.26 14.52
N TYR A 178 -9.04 -16.41 13.82
CA TYR A 178 -8.73 -15.99 12.45
C TYR A 178 -7.99 -14.66 12.38
N TRP A 179 -7.70 -14.03 13.52
CA TRP A 179 -6.92 -12.79 13.54
C TRP A 179 -5.51 -13.05 13.03
N LEU A 180 -5.09 -12.17 12.13
CA LEU A 180 -3.80 -12.23 11.47
C LEU A 180 -2.82 -11.32 12.21
N SER A 181 -1.57 -11.73 12.31
CA SER A 181 -0.54 -10.82 12.78
C SER A 181 -0.27 -9.75 11.71
N GLN A 182 0.06 -8.53 12.16
CA GLN A 182 0.49 -7.45 11.28
C GLN A 182 1.58 -7.91 10.30
N LYS A 183 2.57 -8.63 10.82
CA LYS A 183 3.66 -9.19 10.01
C LYS A 183 3.13 -10.08 8.89
N MET A 184 2.19 -10.98 9.16
CA MET A 184 1.63 -11.87 8.13
C MET A 184 0.91 -11.09 7.02
N ILE A 185 0.17 -10.04 7.38
CA ILE A 185 -0.54 -9.18 6.41
C ILE A 185 0.48 -8.49 5.49
N VAL A 186 1.52 -7.88 6.07
CA VAL A 186 2.57 -7.17 5.32
C VAL A 186 3.38 -8.13 4.44
N ASP A 187 3.83 -9.26 5.01
CA ASP A 187 4.67 -10.24 4.31
C ASP A 187 3.94 -10.83 3.08
N CYS A 188 2.63 -11.06 3.16
CA CYS A 188 1.87 -11.60 2.02
C CYS A 188 1.68 -10.60 0.87
N CYS A 189 1.98 -9.32 1.10
CA CYS A 189 1.83 -8.26 0.11
C CYS A 189 3.16 -7.87 -0.57
N LEU A 190 4.29 -8.50 -0.20
CA LEU A 190 5.59 -8.35 -0.86
C LEU A 190 6.00 -6.88 -1.13
N GLY A 191 5.91 -6.04 -0.09
CA GLY A 191 6.37 -4.65 -0.14
C GLY A 191 5.37 -3.66 -0.77
N LEU A 192 4.22 -4.13 -1.26
CA LEU A 192 3.16 -3.27 -1.82
C LEU A 192 2.35 -2.51 -0.77
N ILE A 193 2.45 -2.92 0.49
CA ILE A 193 1.91 -2.19 1.63
C ILE A 193 3.01 -1.98 2.66
N THR A 194 2.91 -0.89 3.40
CA THR A 194 3.76 -0.61 4.55
C THR A 194 2.88 -0.16 5.71
N VAL A 195 3.29 -0.48 6.93
CA VAL A 195 2.68 0.07 8.14
C VAL A 195 3.62 1.15 8.65
N ASP A 196 3.07 2.25 9.16
CA ASP A 196 3.88 3.30 9.75
C ASP A 196 4.62 2.85 11.03
N GLU A 197 5.58 3.66 11.45
CA GLU A 197 6.43 3.39 12.62
C GLU A 197 5.62 3.25 13.92
N GLU A 198 4.43 3.87 13.99
CA GLU A 198 3.48 3.72 15.10
C GLU A 198 2.62 2.44 15.00
N GLY A 199 2.83 1.62 13.96
CA GLY A 199 2.16 0.33 13.77
C GLY A 199 0.65 0.44 13.51
N SER A 200 0.15 1.66 13.30
CA SER A 200 -1.27 1.95 13.48
C SER A 200 -1.96 2.15 12.14
N VAL A 201 -1.31 2.79 11.17
CA VAL A 201 -1.93 3.11 9.88
C VAL A 201 -1.24 2.35 8.75
N ILE A 202 -2.05 1.62 7.99
CA ILE A 202 -1.62 0.99 6.74
C ILE A 202 -1.54 2.09 5.70
N ARG A 203 -0.32 2.38 5.26
CA ARG A 203 -0.11 3.25 4.11
C ARG A 203 -0.06 2.36 2.88
N GLN A 204 -1.05 2.57 2.02
CA GLN A 204 -0.90 2.27 0.61
C GLN A 204 0.40 2.89 0.16
N VAL A 205 1.24 2.11 -0.51
CA VAL A 205 2.44 2.67 -1.09
C VAL A 205 2.02 3.41 -2.37
N TYR A 206 1.48 4.62 -2.16
CA TYR A 206 1.12 5.71 -3.09
C TYR A 206 -0.27 5.69 -3.78
N SER A 207 -0.88 6.88 -3.88
CA SER A 207 -2.12 7.11 -4.63
C SER A 207 -1.93 7.10 -6.17
N THR A 208 -0.69 7.06 -6.66
CA THR A 208 -0.35 6.87 -8.09
C THR A 208 -0.43 5.40 -8.45
N VAL A 209 -0.04 4.59 -7.47
CA VAL A 209 -0.17 3.17 -7.42
C VAL A 209 -1.67 2.85 -7.34
N GLN A 210 -2.50 3.54 -6.55
CA GLN A 210 -3.98 3.40 -6.57
C GLN A 210 -4.65 3.57 -7.97
N GLU A 211 -4.26 4.57 -8.79
CA GLU A 211 -4.86 4.76 -10.14
C GLU A 211 -4.49 3.67 -11.15
N GLN A 212 -3.31 3.05 -11.00
CA GLN A 212 -2.88 1.92 -11.83
C GLN A 212 -3.29 0.57 -11.24
N PHE A 213 -3.32 0.50 -9.91
CA PHE A 213 -3.86 -0.59 -9.09
C PHE A 213 -5.29 -0.81 -9.48
N CYS A 214 -6.18 0.18 -9.39
CA CYS A 214 -7.58 0.00 -9.77
C CYS A 214 -7.67 -0.59 -11.19
N LYS A 215 -6.96 -0.07 -12.20
CA LYS A 215 -7.07 -0.62 -13.56
C LYS A 215 -6.63 -2.09 -13.71
N GLN A 216 -5.55 -2.51 -13.07
CA GLN A 216 -5.04 -3.90 -13.16
C GLN A 216 -5.73 -4.83 -12.17
N LEU A 217 -6.11 -4.32 -11.00
CA LEU A 217 -6.86 -5.02 -9.98
C LEU A 217 -8.33 -5.15 -10.35
N ASP A 218 -8.95 -4.24 -11.10
CA ASP A 218 -10.31 -4.39 -11.66
C ASP A 218 -10.35 -5.55 -12.65
N GLN A 219 -9.26 -5.75 -13.41
CA GLN A 219 -9.10 -6.90 -14.30
C GLN A 219 -8.85 -8.20 -13.52
N THR A 220 -8.15 -8.12 -12.39
CA THR A 220 -7.78 -9.27 -11.54
C THR A 220 -8.88 -9.66 -10.55
N PHE A 221 -9.68 -8.68 -10.13
CA PHE A 221 -10.76 -8.71 -9.15
C PHE A 221 -12.04 -8.15 -9.76
N ALA A 222 -12.46 -8.70 -10.91
CA ALA A 222 -13.75 -8.38 -11.51
C ALA A 222 -14.96 -8.59 -10.56
N LEU A 223 -14.74 -9.25 -9.41
CA LEU A 223 -15.70 -9.49 -8.34
C LEU A 223 -15.28 -8.86 -6.99
N GLY A 224 -14.28 -7.97 -6.96
CA GLY A 224 -13.70 -7.43 -5.73
C GLY A 224 -14.70 -6.61 -4.91
N GLU A 225 -15.37 -5.66 -5.57
CA GLU A 225 -16.48 -4.89 -4.99
C GLU A 225 -17.60 -5.81 -4.49
N GLN A 226 -18.04 -6.78 -5.31
CA GLN A 226 -19.06 -7.74 -4.91
C GLN A 226 -18.63 -8.57 -3.68
N THR A 227 -17.38 -9.00 -3.63
CA THR A 227 -16.83 -9.79 -2.50
C THR A 227 -16.77 -8.94 -1.24
N ASN A 228 -16.37 -7.67 -1.34
CA ASN A 228 -16.33 -6.75 -0.21
C ASN A 228 -17.73 -6.40 0.28
N ALA A 229 -18.68 -6.19 -0.62
CA ALA A 229 -20.09 -5.98 -0.28
C ALA A 229 -20.67 -7.23 0.41
N GLU A 230 -20.41 -8.45 -0.09
CA GLU A 230 -20.87 -9.70 0.52
C GLU A 230 -20.24 -9.92 1.91
N LEU A 231 -18.95 -9.59 2.09
CA LEU A 231 -18.27 -9.66 3.39
C LEU A 231 -18.84 -8.63 4.36
N SER A 232 -19.10 -7.40 3.89
CA SER A 232 -19.70 -6.33 4.70
C SER A 232 -21.13 -6.68 5.11
N ILE A 233 -21.93 -7.21 4.19
CA ILE A 233 -23.29 -7.71 4.50
C ILE A 233 -23.21 -8.87 5.49
N THR A 234 -22.30 -9.83 5.30
CA THR A 234 -22.09 -10.92 6.26
C THR A 234 -21.74 -10.39 7.64
N HIS A 235 -20.90 -9.35 7.71
CA HIS A 235 -20.51 -8.71 8.97
C HIS A 235 -21.69 -8.01 9.66
N LEU A 236 -22.49 -7.26 8.91
CA LEU A 236 -23.70 -6.59 9.40
C LEU A 236 -24.81 -7.58 9.80
N LEU A 237 -24.75 -8.83 9.32
CA LEU A 237 -25.68 -9.90 9.68
C LEU A 237 -25.18 -10.77 10.85
N THR A 238 -24.03 -10.45 11.46
CA THR A 238 -23.57 -11.12 12.69
C THR A 238 -24.47 -10.79 13.88
N GLU A 239 -24.51 -11.66 14.90
CA GLU A 239 -25.38 -11.50 16.07
C GLU A 239 -25.18 -10.17 16.82
N SER A 240 -23.98 -9.59 16.73
CA SER A 240 -23.66 -8.26 17.26
C SER A 240 -24.59 -7.15 16.75
N PHE A 241 -25.20 -7.34 15.57
CA PHE A 241 -26.14 -6.40 14.93
C PHE A 241 -27.58 -6.95 14.90
N ALA A 242 -27.79 -8.21 15.31
CA ALA A 242 -29.10 -8.84 15.34
C ALA A 242 -30.06 -8.24 16.39
N GLN A 243 -29.53 -7.47 17.35
CA GLN A 243 -30.33 -6.77 18.37
C GLN A 243 -31.05 -5.50 17.85
N GLY A 244 -30.86 -5.12 16.58
CA GLY A 244 -31.51 -3.97 15.97
C GLY A 244 -30.76 -2.65 16.19
N CYS A 245 -31.46 -1.51 16.03
CA CYS A 245 -30.84 -0.19 16.19
C CYS A 245 -30.29 -0.01 17.62
N CYS A 246 -29.03 0.43 17.72
CA CYS A 246 -28.44 0.81 18.99
C CYS A 246 -29.25 1.94 19.64
N PRO A 247 -29.59 1.84 20.94
CA PRO A 247 -30.51 2.77 21.60
C PRO A 247 -29.89 4.15 21.90
N ASP A 248 -28.56 4.23 21.97
CA ASP A 248 -27.83 5.44 22.33
C ASP A 248 -26.44 5.49 21.66
N GLU A 249 -25.83 6.68 21.68
CA GLU A 249 -24.52 6.96 21.09
C GLU A 249 -23.38 6.12 21.73
N ILE A 250 -23.49 5.78 23.01
CA ILE A 250 -22.47 4.98 23.72
C ILE A 250 -22.48 3.55 23.20
N SER A 251 -23.66 2.99 22.97
CA SER A 251 -23.86 1.67 22.38
C SER A 251 -23.34 1.62 20.94
N ILE A 252 -23.56 2.69 20.15
CA ILE A 252 -22.99 2.82 18.80
C ILE A 252 -21.45 2.85 18.84
N ILE A 253 -20.86 3.67 19.71
CA ILE A 253 -19.40 3.76 19.87
C ILE A 253 -18.82 2.42 20.34
N ALA A 254 -19.50 1.73 21.27
CA ALA A 254 -19.09 0.42 21.74
C ALA A 254 -19.08 -0.60 20.59
N VAL A 255 -20.14 -0.65 19.79
CA VAL A 255 -20.22 -1.54 18.62
C VAL A 255 -19.14 -1.23 17.59
N ILE A 256 -18.91 0.05 17.25
CA ILE A 256 -17.84 0.47 16.32
C ILE A 256 -16.44 0.14 16.87
N SER A 257 -16.25 0.21 18.19
CA SER A 257 -14.97 -0.12 18.83
C SER A 257 -14.68 -1.63 18.78
N HIS A 258 -15.73 -2.46 18.86
CA HIS A 258 -15.61 -3.92 18.74
C HIS A 258 -15.61 -4.39 17.28
N HIS A 259 -16.07 -3.56 16.34
CA HIS A 259 -16.16 -3.85 14.91
C HIS A 259 -15.62 -2.69 14.05
N PRO A 260 -14.29 -2.45 14.07
CA PRO A 260 -13.71 -1.26 13.47
C PRO A 260 -13.88 -1.18 11.94
N SER A 261 -13.96 -2.34 11.26
CA SER A 261 -14.08 -2.41 9.79
C SER A 261 -15.41 -1.89 9.23
N ILE A 262 -16.45 -1.74 10.06
CA ILE A 262 -17.80 -1.28 9.64
C ILE A 262 -17.82 0.15 9.13
N LYS A 263 -16.85 0.97 9.53
CA LYS A 263 -16.70 2.36 9.06
C LYS A 263 -16.50 2.46 7.53
N TYR A 264 -16.22 1.34 6.89
CA TYR A 264 -15.91 1.25 5.47
C TYR A 264 -16.98 0.48 4.68
N ALA A 265 -18.05 0.01 5.34
CA ALA A 265 -19.14 -0.72 4.68
C ALA A 265 -19.89 0.13 3.63
N ASP A 266 -19.75 1.46 3.68
CA ASP A 266 -20.32 2.41 2.71
C ASP A 266 -19.42 2.68 1.49
N GLN A 267 -18.18 2.16 1.51
CA GLN A 267 -17.13 2.36 0.51
C GLN A 267 -16.79 1.08 -0.27
N LEU A 268 -17.54 0.02 -0.03
CA LEU A 268 -17.35 -1.33 -0.58
C LEU A 268 -18.57 -1.75 -1.39
#